data_AF-A0A9D5SPL7-F1
#
_entry.id   AF-A0A9D5SPL7-F1
#
_cell.length_a   1.000
_cell.length_b   1.000
_cell.length_c   1.000
_cell.angle_alpha   90.00
_cell.angle_beta   90.00
_cell.angle_gamma   90.00
#
_symmetry.space_group_name_H-M   'P 1'
#
loop_
_entity.id
_entity.type
_entity.pdbx_description
1 polymer ?
#
loop_
_entity_poly.entity_id
_entity_poly.type
_entity_poly.pdbx_seq_one_letter_code
_entity_poly.pdbx_strand_id
1 'polypeptide(L)' 'MQLDKTMLDRLLSLDDAALARTILGLSESMGVDKAAAEAAVKNLRQVRRALARASEGDLEKAVNLLKNQRPGGEN' A
#
# COMPACT_ATOMS: atom_id res chain seq x y z
N MET A 1 -4.11 -11.65 -2.68
CA MET A 1 -4.47 -10.37 -3.32
C MET A 1 -3.35 -10.04 -4.28
N GLN A 2 -3.65 -10.00 -5.57
CA GLN A 2 -2.68 -9.66 -6.61
C GLN A 2 -2.77 -8.14 -6.80
N LEU A 3 -1.63 -7.47 -6.69
CA LEU A 3 -1.57 -6.01 -6.72
C LEU A 3 -1.43 -5.59 -8.18
N ASP A 4 -2.56 -5.53 -8.88
CA ASP A 4 -2.61 -5.25 -10.32
C ASP A 4 -2.87 -3.76 -10.61
N LYS A 5 -2.54 -3.33 -11.83
CA LYS A 5 -2.70 -1.94 -12.29
C LYS A 5 -4.13 -1.41 -12.12
N THR A 6 -5.12 -2.27 -12.30
CA THR A 6 -6.55 -1.97 -12.06
C THR A 6 -6.86 -1.63 -10.59
N MET A 7 -6.17 -2.28 -9.65
CA MET A 7 -6.32 -2.01 -8.22
C MET A 7 -5.70 -0.66 -7.86
N LEU A 8 -4.57 -0.33 -8.47
CA LEU A 8 -3.91 0.97 -8.40
C LEU A 8 -4.78 2.09 -8.95
N ASP A 9 -5.38 1.88 -10.12
CA ASP A 9 -6.27 2.85 -10.77
C ASP A 9 -7.52 3.10 -9.90
N ARG A 10 -8.07 2.04 -9.31
CA ARG A 10 -9.12 2.15 -8.28
C ARG A 10 -8.66 2.97 -7.08
N LEU A 11 -7.48 2.70 -6.53
CA LEU A 11 -6.93 3.47 -5.40
C LEU A 11 -6.70 4.95 -5.75
N LEU A 12 -6.32 5.26 -6.98
CA LEU A 12 -6.16 6.64 -7.47
C LEU A 12 -7.50 7.34 -7.69
N SER A 13 -8.53 6.60 -8.09
CA SER A 13 -9.90 7.07 -8.26
C SER A 13 -10.65 7.29 -6.93
N LEU A 14 -10.15 6.76 -5.80
CA LEU A 14 -10.74 7.01 -4.49
C LEU A 14 -10.45 8.43 -4.01
N ASP A 15 -11.43 9.05 -3.36
CA ASP A 15 -11.20 10.30 -2.62
C ASP A 15 -10.20 10.10 -1.48
N ASP A 16 -9.52 11.18 -1.07
CA ASP A 16 -8.44 11.13 -0.09
C ASP A 16 -8.89 10.49 1.24
N ALA A 17 -10.14 10.70 1.65
CA ALA A 17 -10.73 10.07 2.84
C ALA A 17 -10.90 8.55 2.69
N ALA A 18 -11.27 8.06 1.50
CA ALA A 18 -11.42 6.63 1.23
C ALA A 18 -10.06 5.93 1.08
N LEU A 19 -9.09 6.60 0.45
CA LEU A 19 -7.70 6.13 0.36
C LEU A 19 -7.06 6.03 1.75
N ALA A 20 -7.24 7.05 2.61
CA ALA A 20 -6.82 7.05 4.00
C ALA A 20 -7.35 5.84 4.78
N ARG A 21 -8.65 5.61 4.68
CA ARG A 21 -9.33 4.50 5.36
C ARG A 21 -8.84 3.14 4.88
N THR A 22 -8.57 3.03 3.58
CA THR A 22 -8.02 1.81 2.98
C THR A 22 -6.60 1.55 3.46
N ILE A 23 -5.74 2.57 3.52
CA ILE A 23 -4.38 2.44 4.05
C ILE A 23 -4.39 2.05 5.52
N LEU A 24 -5.21 2.71 6.35
CA LEU A 24 -5.33 2.37 7.77
C LEU A 24 -5.82 0.94 7.98
N GLY A 25 -6.85 0.52 7.24
CA GLY A 25 -7.38 -0.84 7.32
C GLY A 25 -6.39 -1.91 6.84
N LEU A 26 -5.61 -1.61 5.79
CA LEU A 26 -4.52 -2.48 5.33
C LEU A 26 -3.41 -2.57 6.37
N SER A 27 -3.03 -1.44 6.97
CA SER A 27 -2.01 -1.41 8.03
C SER A 27 -2.44 -2.22 9.25
N GLU A 28 -3.68 -2.07 9.73
CA GLU A 28 -4.21 -2.91 10.81
C GLU A 28 -4.22 -4.39 10.45
N SER A 29 -4.66 -4.75 9.23
CA SER A 29 -4.70 -6.14 8.79
C SER A 29 -3.31 -6.76 8.58
N MET A 30 -2.28 -5.94 8.33
CA MET A 30 -0.90 -6.37 8.13
C MET A 30 -0.06 -6.29 9.41
N GLY A 31 -0.62 -5.84 10.53
CA GLY A 31 0.12 -5.61 11.77
C GLY A 31 1.15 -4.47 11.66
N VAL A 32 0.97 -3.57 10.68
CA VAL A 32 1.83 -2.40 10.50
C VAL A 32 1.48 -1.38 11.57
N ASP A 33 2.51 -0.75 12.13
CA ASP A 33 2.39 0.24 13.18
C ASP A 33 1.41 1.37 12.79
N LYS A 34 0.42 1.60 13.64
CA LYS A 34 -0.64 2.59 13.40
C LYS A 34 -0.08 4.00 13.25
N ALA A 35 0.97 4.37 13.98
CA ALA A 35 1.58 5.68 13.87
C ALA A 35 2.29 5.86 12.51
N ALA A 36 2.91 4.79 11.99
CA ALA A 36 3.48 4.80 10.64
C ALA A 36 2.38 4.93 9.56
N ALA A 37 1.26 4.23 9.75
CA ALA A 37 0.10 4.33 8.86
C ALA A 37 -0.51 5.75 8.88
N GLU A 38 -0.72 6.34 10.05
CA GLU A 38 -1.22 7.71 10.19
C GLU A 38 -0.25 8.75 9.60
N ALA A 39 1.06 8.55 9.73
CA ALA A 39 2.07 9.41 9.11
C ALA A 39 2.03 9.33 7.57
N ALA A 40 1.82 8.13 7.02
CA ALA A 40 1.65 7.94 5.58
C ALA A 40 0.37 8.63 5.08
N VAL A 41 -0.72 8.54 5.85
CA VAL A 41 -2.01 9.17 5.55
C VAL A 41 -1.96 10.70 5.69
N LYS A 42 -1.13 11.25 6.59
CA LYS A 42 -0.86 12.70 6.63
C LYS A 42 -0.23 13.22 5.33
N ASN A 43 0.44 12.36 4.58
CA ASN A 43 1.05 12.67 3.29
C ASN A 43 0.33 11.98 2.11
N LEU A 44 -1.01 11.93 2.13
CA LEU A 44 -1.82 11.35 1.04
C LEU A 44 -1.46 11.88 -0.36
N ARG A 45 -1.12 13.16 -0.51
CA ARG A 45 -0.67 13.72 -1.80
C ARG A 45 0.63 13.09 -2.31
N GLN A 46 1.53 12.73 -1.42
CA GLN A 46 2.78 12.05 -1.76
C GLN A 46 2.51 10.58 -2.08
N VAL A 47 1.63 9.93 -1.29
CA VAL A 47 1.17 8.56 -1.54
C VAL A 47 0.50 8.45 -2.91
N ARG A 48 -0.41 9.37 -3.26
CA ARG A 48 -1.05 9.43 -4.58
C ARG A 48 -0.05 9.62 -5.70
N ARG A 49 0.95 10.49 -5.53
CA ARG A 49 2.02 10.68 -6.53
C ARG A 49 2.90 9.44 -6.68
N ALA A 50 3.18 8.74 -5.59
CA ALA A 50 3.94 7.48 -5.62
C ALA A 50 3.13 6.38 -6.32
N LEU A 51 1.84 6.25 -6.02
CA LEU A 51 0.93 5.32 -6.68
C LEU A 51 0.76 5.66 -8.18
N ALA A 52 0.60 6.94 -8.53
CA ALA A 52 0.46 7.38 -9.92
C ALA A 52 1.74 7.20 -10.76
N ARG A 53 2.91 7.12 -10.11
CA ARG A 53 4.21 6.84 -10.76
C ARG A 53 4.64 5.39 -10.67
N ALA A 54 3.94 4.57 -9.88
CA ALA A 54 4.29 3.16 -9.71
C ALA A 54 4.07 2.43 -11.04
N SER A 55 5.16 1.91 -11.59
CA SER A 55 5.10 1.04 -12.76
C SER A 55 4.75 -0.38 -12.34
N GLU A 56 4.36 -1.23 -13.30
CA GLU A 56 4.07 -2.65 -13.02
C GLU A 56 5.25 -3.35 -12.33
N GLY A 57 6.49 -3.00 -12.70
CA GLY A 57 7.69 -3.51 -12.02
C GLY A 57 7.87 -3.04 -10.57
N ASP A 58 7.34 -1.86 -10.19
CA ASP A 58 7.35 -1.41 -8.79
C ASP A 58 6.32 -2.18 -7.95
N LEU A 59 5.19 -2.53 -8.55
CA LEU A 59 4.17 -3.37 -7.92
C LEU A 59 4.67 -4.79 -7.71
N GLU A 60 5.32 -5.38 -8.71
CA GLU A 60 5.92 -6.70 -8.59
C GLU A 60 7.00 -6.73 -7.50
N LYS A 61 7.83 -5.68 -7.40
CA LYS A 61 8.80 -5.55 -6.32
C LYS A 61 8.13 -5.41 -4.96
N ALA A 62 7.09 -4.58 -4.83
CA ALA A 62 6.35 -4.41 -3.59
C ALA A 62 5.65 -5.71 -3.15
N VAL A 63 5.05 -6.44 -4.09
CA VAL A 63 4.43 -7.75 -3.85
C VAL A 63 5.49 -8.78 -3.45
N ASN A 64 6.64 -8.82 -4.12
CA ASN A 64 7.73 -9.72 -3.76
C ASN A 64 8.33 -9.38 -2.40
N LEU A 65 8.48 -8.10 -2.07
CA LEU A 65 8.89 -7.67 -0.73
C LEU A 65 7.88 -8.08 0.34
N LEU A 66 6.58 -7.90 0.10
CA LEU A 66 5.52 -8.33 1.01
C LEU A 66 5.44 -9.86 1.16
N LYS A 67 5.66 -10.61 0.07
CA LYS A 67 5.74 -12.07 0.09
C LYS A 67 6.96 -12.56 0.87
N ASN A 68 8.11 -11.89 0.72
CA ASN A 68 9.34 -12.24 1.41
C ASN A 68 9.42 -11.70 2.85
N GLN A 69 8.59 -10.71 3.21
CA GLN A 69 8.43 -10.24 4.60
C GLN A 69 7.36 -10.99 5.39
N ARG A 70 6.73 -12.02 4.82
CA ARG A 70 5.96 -12.96 5.64
C ARG A 70 6.92 -13.64 6.62
N PRO A 71 6.71 -13.55 7.94
CA PRO A 71 7.51 -14.30 8.91
C PRO A 71 7.20 -15.78 8.72
N GLY A 72 8.07 -16.46 7.98
CA GLY A 72 7.95 -17.87 7.65
C GLY A 72 9.23 -18.42 7.01
N GLY A 73 10.37 -17.81 7.32
CA GLY A 73 11.70 -18.28 6.93
C GLY A 73 12.57 -18.45 8.18
N GLU A 74 12.10 -19.21 9.16
CA GLU A 74 13.00 -19.95 10.04
C GLU A 74 13.47 -21.20 9.27
N ASN A 75 14.81 -21.33 9.15
CA ASN A 75 15.59 -22.49 8.68
C ASN A 75 15.58 -22.83 7.19
#